data_AF-A0A1H6QPU9-F1
#
_entry.id   AF-A0A1H6QPU9-F1
#
_cell.length_a   1.000
_cell.length_b   1.000
_cell.length_c   1.000
_cell.angle_alpha   90.00
_cell.angle_beta   90.00
_cell.angle_gamma   90.00
#
_symmetry.space_group_name_H-M   'P 1'
#
loop_
_entity.id
_entity.type
_entity.pdbx_description
1 polymer ?
#
loop_
_entity_poly.entity_id
_entity_poly.type
_entity_poly.pdbx_seq_one_letter_code
_entity_poly.pdbx_strand_id
1 'polypeptide(L)' 'MGLIKIFSGKESIAKNLQTVIEKGNVTVIQRENKQNSGSAAIIELFIEEDDFMKVRDAIEDFKMNM' A
#
# COMPACT_ATOMS: atom_id res chain seq x y z
N MET A 1 5.41 -4.67 16.98
CA MET A 1 5.95 -4.06 15.75
C MET A 1 5.08 -2.89 15.33
N GLY A 2 5.59 -2.02 14.46
CA GLY A 2 4.86 -0.87 13.95
C GLY A 2 4.23 -1.12 12.60
N LEU A 3 3.26 -0.29 12.23
CA LEU A 3 2.78 -0.21 10.86
C LEU A 3 3.74 0.65 10.04
N ILE A 4 4.18 0.14 8.89
CA ILE A 4 4.96 0.89 7.91
C ILE A 4 4.09 1.26 6.70
N LYS A 5 4.31 2.45 6.15
CA LYS A 5 3.63 2.86 4.92
C LYS A 5 4.37 2.28 3.70
N ILE A 6 3.63 1.57 2.86
CA ILE A 6 4.17 1.00 1.61
C ILE A 6 3.71 1.74 0.35
N PHE A 7 2.66 2.54 0.45
CA PHE A 7 2.12 3.29 -0.69
C PHE A 7 1.34 4.54 -0.26
N SER A 8 1.33 5.56 -1.12
CA SER A 8 0.49 6.74 -1.01
C SER A 8 0.18 7.27 -2.42
N GLY A 9 -1.10 7.35 -2.80
CA GLY A 9 -1.47 7.78 -4.14
C GLY A 9 -2.94 7.57 -4.49
N LYS A 10 -3.23 7.40 -5.79
CA LYS A 10 -4.60 7.24 -6.32
C LYS A 10 -5.23 5.92 -5.85
N GLU A 11 -6.53 5.93 -5.57
CA GLU A 11 -7.28 4.75 -5.11
C GLU A 11 -7.17 3.55 -6.06
N SER A 12 -7.28 3.77 -7.38
CA SER A 12 -7.17 2.67 -8.35
C SER A 12 -5.82 1.96 -8.28
N ILE A 13 -4.75 2.70 -8.00
CA ILE A 13 -3.40 2.16 -7.88
C ILE A 13 -3.25 1.44 -6.54
N ALA A 14 -3.76 2.03 -5.46
CA ALA A 14 -3.77 1.42 -4.14
C ALA A 14 -4.48 0.06 -4.16
N LYS A 15 -5.65 -0.05 -4.79
CA LYS A 15 -6.40 -1.32 -4.90
C LYS A 15 -5.62 -2.41 -5.63
N ASN A 16 -4.90 -2.04 -6.70
CA ASN A 16 -4.06 -3.00 -7.43
C ASN A 16 -2.92 -3.52 -6.55
N LEU A 17 -2.20 -2.62 -5.86
CA LEU A 17 -1.13 -3.03 -4.96
C LEU A 17 -1.65 -3.86 -3.79
N GLN A 18 -2.74 -3.42 -3.14
CA GLN A 18 -3.37 -4.16 -2.05
C GLN A 18 -3.67 -5.61 -2.45
N THR A 19 -4.29 -5.80 -3.61
CA THR A 19 -4.61 -7.14 -4.13
C THR A 19 -3.36 -8.01 -4.34
N VAL A 20 -2.24 -7.42 -4.75
CA VAL A 20 -0.97 -8.13 -4.92
C VAL A 20 -0.38 -8.53 -3.56
N ILE A 21 -0.39 -7.62 -2.58
CA ILE A 21 0.18 -7.85 -1.25
C ILE A 21 -0.63 -8.86 -0.45
N GLU A 22 -1.95 -8.80 -0.51
CA GLU A 22 -2.84 -9.71 0.22
C GLU A 22 -2.73 -11.17 -0.27
N LYS A 23 -2.32 -11.40 -1.53
CA LYS A 23 -1.96 -12.74 -2.04
C LYS A 23 -0.76 -13.35 -1.32
N GLY A 24 0.10 -12.52 -0.74
CA GLY A 24 1.24 -12.94 0.10
C GLY A 24 0.84 -13.31 1.53
N ASN A 25 -0.47 -13.40 1.83
CA ASN A 25 -0.99 -13.67 3.17
C ASN A 25 -0.55 -12.60 4.21
N VAL A 26 -0.49 -11.35 3.73
CA VAL A 26 -0.17 -10.15 4.51
C VAL A 26 -1.40 -9.26 4.59
N THR A 27 -1.73 -8.78 5.79
CA THR A 27 -2.84 -7.85 5.99
C THR A 27 -2.43 -6.44 5.58
N VAL A 28 -3.23 -5.81 4.72
CA VAL A 28 -3.03 -4.42 4.31
C VAL A 28 -4.08 -3.53 4.99
N ILE A 29 -3.61 -2.47 5.65
CA ILE A 29 -4.47 -1.45 6.25
C ILE A 29 -4.52 -0.24 5.32
N GLN A 30 -5.71 0.04 4.79
CA GLN A 30 -5.96 1.23 3.97
C GLN A 30 -6.36 2.42 4.84
N ARG A 31 -5.81 3.60 4.56
CA ARG A 31 -6.24 4.88 5.14
C ARG A 31 -6.45 5.92 4.06
N GLU A 32 -7.50 6.72 4.20
CA GLU A 32 -7.72 7.89 3.36
C GLU A 32 -7.06 9.11 4.00
N ASN A 33 -6.12 9.74 3.30
CA ASN A 33 -5.51 10.99 3.73
C ASN A 33 -6.36 12.17 3.22
N LYS A 34 -7.17 12.71 4.14
CA LYS A 34 -8.09 13.83 3.88
C LYS A 34 -7.45 15.21 3.99
N GLN A 35 -6.21 15.28 4.47
CA GLN A 35 -5.53 16.54 4.78
C GLN A 35 -5.01 17.25 3.51
N ASN A 36 -4.88 16.51 2.40
CA ASN A 36 -4.46 17.00 1.08
C ASN A 36 -5.61 17.03 0.03
N SER A 37 -6.86 16.90 0.46
CA SER A 37 -8.02 16.77 -0.43
C SER A 37 -8.44 18.08 -1.09
N GLY A 38 -7.60 18.61 -1.97
CA GLY A 38 -7.98 19.71 -2.86
C GLY A 38 -8.88 19.27 -4.02
N SER A 39 -8.87 17.99 -4.41
CA SER A 39 -9.73 17.47 -5.51
C SER A 39 -9.88 15.93 -5.57
N ALA A 40 -8.97 15.13 -5.01
CA ALA A 40 -9.08 13.67 -5.00
C ALA A 40 -8.54 13.07 -3.69
N ALA A 41 -9.19 12.01 -3.20
CA ALA A 41 -8.74 11.29 -2.01
C ALA A 41 -7.38 10.61 -2.28
N ILE A 42 -6.40 10.88 -1.42
CA ILE A 42 -5.12 10.17 -1.41
C ILE A 42 -5.30 8.93 -0.53
N ILE A 43 -5.04 7.75 -1.09
CA ILE A 43 -5.08 6.49 -0.36
C ILE A 43 -3.67 6.11 0.07
N GLU A 44 -3.51 5.76 1.34
CA GLU A 44 -2.30 5.22 1.92
C GLU A 44 -2.49 3.76 2.32
N LEU A 45 -1.47 2.94 2.06
CA LEU A 45 -1.47 1.52 2.45
C LEU A 45 -0.37 1.27 3.46
N PHE A 46 -0.71 0.51 4.49
CA PHE A 46 0.18 0.12 5.56
C PHE A 46 0.18 -1.39 5.74
N ILE A 47 1.31 -1.94 6.18
CA ILE A 47 1.46 -3.33 6.61
C ILE A 47 2.21 -3.36 7.94
N GLU A 48 2.14 -4.48 8.66
CA GLU A 48 3.02 -4.74 9.78
C GLU A 48 4.48 -4.81 9.31
N GLU A 49 5.40 -4.20 10.06
CA GLU A 49 6.83 -4.16 9.73
C GLU A 49 7.43 -5.56 9.52
N ASP A 50 6.99 -6.55 10.31
CA ASP A 50 7.42 -7.95 10.21
C ASP A 50 7.06 -8.63 8.88
N ASP A 51 5.97 -8.17 8.25
CA ASP A 51 5.49 -8.71 7.01
C ASP A 51 6.23 -8.13 5.80
N PHE A 52 7.01 -7.06 5.97
CA PHE A 52 7.67 -6.35 4.88
C PHE A 52 8.54 -7.29 4.02
N MET A 53 9.33 -8.15 4.64
CA MET A 53 10.22 -9.06 3.91
C MET A 53 9.45 -10.12 3.09
N LYS A 54 8.20 -10.43 3.45
CA LYS A 54 7.37 -11.40 2.71
C LYS A 54 6.89 -10.85 1.37
N VAL A 55 6.73 -9.53 1.28
CA VAL A 55 6.09 -8.86 0.14
C VAL A 55 6.98 -7.78 -0.50
N ARG A 56 8.23 -7.65 -0.05
CA ARG A 56 9.20 -6.69 -0.57
C ARG A 56 9.31 -6.76 -2.09
N ASP A 57 9.53 -7.95 -2.64
CA ASP A 57 9.74 -8.12 -4.08
C ASP A 57 8.48 -7.72 -4.86
N ALA A 58 7.29 -8.07 -4.36
CA ALA A 58 6.03 -7.66 -4.97
C ALA A 58 5.82 -6.14 -4.95
N ILE A 59 6.27 -5.44 -3.90
CA ILE A 59 6.23 -3.97 -3.81
C ILE A 59 7.19 -3.35 -4.83
N GLU A 60 8.42 -3.87 -4.92
CA GLU A 60 9.44 -3.33 -5.83
C GLU A 60 9.05 -3.59 -7.30
N ASP A 61 8.59 -4.80 -7.63
CA ASP A 61 8.07 -5.14 -8.95
C ASP A 61 6.89 -4.23 -9.33
N PHE A 62 5.98 -3.97 -8.41
CA PHE A 62 4.86 -3.06 -8.65
C PHE A 62 5.34 -1.64 -8.97
N LYS A 63 6.33 -1.11 -8.23
CA LYS A 63 6.91 0.21 -8.50
C LYS A 63 7.62 0.29 -9.84
N MET A 64 8.28 -0.78 -10.27
CA MET A 64 9.01 -0.81 -11.55
C MET A 64 8.08 -0.88 -12.77
N ASN A 65 6.86 -1.40 -12.60
CA ASN A 65 5.87 -1.57 -13.68
C ASN A 65 4.79 -0.46 -13.70
N MET A 66 5.01 0.64 -12.99
CA MET A 66 4.10 1.81 -12.93
C MET A 66 4.21 2.75 -14.12
#